data_AF-A0A1F4CUA4-F1
#
_entry.id   AF-A0A1F4CUA4-F1
#
_cell.length_a   1.000
_cell.length_b   1.000
_cell.length_c   1.000
_cell.angle_alpha   90.00
_cell.angle_beta   90.00
_cell.angle_gamma   90.00
#
_symmetry.space_group_name_H-M   'P 1'
#
loop_
_entity.id
_entity.type
_entity.pdbx_description
1 polymer ?
#
loop_
_entity_poly.entity_id
_entity_poly.type
_entity_poly.pdbx_seq_one_letter_code
_entity_poly.pdbx_strand_id
1 'polypeptide(L)'
;MARTAIHPGQHLAEQLKELGMSAAELGRRLKVPTNRITGILNGQRAVTGDSALRLAHFFGTSPEFWLNLQKLYELRLAEAKAGAAIRRLPRLREGEKSEPRRNQAGTA
;
A
#
# COMPACT_ATOMS: atom_id res chain seq x y z
N MET A 1 -6.18 -10.07 18.68
CA MET A 1 -7.23 -9.15 18.18
C MET A 1 -6.95 -8.86 16.72
N ALA A 2 -7.93 -9.07 15.83
CA ALA A 2 -7.76 -8.71 14.42
C ALA A 2 -7.67 -7.18 14.33
N ARG A 3 -6.49 -6.66 13.95
CA ARG A 3 -6.26 -5.22 13.80
C ARG A 3 -7.06 -4.77 12.57
N THR A 4 -8.05 -3.90 12.75
CA THR A 4 -8.97 -3.44 11.70
C THR A 4 -8.22 -2.95 10.45
N ALA A 5 -8.67 -3.34 9.26
CA ALA A 5 -8.15 -2.84 8.00
C ALA A 5 -8.72 -1.43 7.74
N ILE A 6 -7.87 -0.42 7.86
CA ILE A 6 -8.21 1.00 7.66
C ILE A 6 -7.72 1.40 6.27
N HIS A 7 -8.63 1.77 5.37
CA HIS A 7 -8.28 2.22 4.02
C HIS A 7 -7.63 3.62 4.09
N PRO A 8 -6.62 3.95 3.27
CA PRO A 8 -6.00 5.29 3.26
C PRO A 8 -7.00 6.44 3.05
N GLY A 9 -8.09 6.15 2.34
CA GLY A 9 -9.21 7.07 2.13
C GLY A 9 -9.86 7.59 3.41
N GLN A 10 -9.86 6.81 4.49
CA GLN A 10 -10.37 7.26 5.79
C GLN A 10 -9.47 8.36 6.37
N HIS A 11 -8.15 8.15 6.33
CA HIS A 11 -7.19 9.17 6.75
C HIS A 11 -7.25 10.42 5.86
N LEU A 12 -7.41 10.26 4.54
CA LEU A 12 -7.62 11.39 3.63
C LEU A 12 -8.91 12.15 3.95
N ALA A 13 -9.99 11.47 4.32
CA ALA A 13 -11.24 12.09 4.70
C ALA A 13 -11.10 12.95 5.98
N GLU A 14 -10.33 12.48 6.96
CA GLU A 14 -10.01 13.26 8.18
C GLU A 14 -9.25 14.54 7.84
N GLN A 15 -8.20 14.45 7.01
CA GLN A 15 -7.43 15.60 6.55
C GLN A 15 -8.31 16.63 5.82
N LEU A 16 -9.21 16.15 4.93
CA LEU A 16 -10.15 17.04 4.22
C LEU A 16 -11.15 17.71 5.16
N LYS A 17 -11.65 16.97 6.17
CA LYS A 17 -12.56 17.52 7.18
C LYS A 17 -11.88 18.61 8.01
N GLU A 18 -10.65 18.39 8.46
CA GLU A 18 -9.87 19.38 9.23
C GLU A 18 -9.63 20.65 8.43
N LEU A 19 -9.41 20.53 7.12
CA LEU A 19 -9.21 21.66 6.21
C LEU A 19 -10.52 22.30 5.71
N GLY A 20 -11.69 21.73 6.04
CA GLY A 20 -12.97 22.16 5.45
C GLY A 20 -13.00 22.03 3.92
N MET A 21 -12.23 21.10 3.36
CA MET A 21 -11.96 21.00 1.93
C MET A 21 -12.78 19.88 1.27
N SER A 22 -13.36 20.17 0.09
CA SER A 22 -14.07 19.16 -0.69
C SER A 22 -13.14 18.28 -1.52
N ALA A 23 -13.58 17.06 -1.86
CA ALA A 23 -12.86 16.17 -2.78
C ALA A 23 -12.62 16.81 -4.16
N ALA A 24 -13.57 17.62 -4.64
CA ALA A 24 -13.46 18.36 -5.90
C ALA A 24 -12.37 19.43 -5.82
N GLU A 25 -12.27 20.14 -4.70
CA GLU A 25 -11.20 21.10 -4.47
C GLU A 25 -9.83 20.42 -4.45
N LEU A 26 -9.68 19.33 -3.67
CA LEU A 26 -8.43 18.58 -3.65
C LEU A 26 -8.05 18.08 -5.05
N GLY A 27 -9.01 17.54 -5.81
CA GLY A 27 -8.78 17.10 -7.20
C GLY A 27 -8.18 18.21 -8.08
N ARG A 28 -8.75 19.43 -8.00
CA ARG A 28 -8.20 20.61 -8.70
C ARG A 28 -6.79 20.96 -8.25
N ARG A 29 -6.53 21.00 -6.93
CA ARG A 29 -5.21 21.31 -6.36
C ARG A 29 -4.15 20.30 -6.80
N LEU A 30 -4.51 19.02 -6.83
CA LEU A 30 -3.63 17.91 -7.23
C LEU A 30 -3.54 17.72 -8.75
N LYS A 31 -4.29 18.49 -9.55
CA LYS A 31 -4.40 18.33 -11.01
C LYS A 31 -4.80 16.90 -11.42
N VAL A 32 -5.79 16.33 -10.74
CA VAL A 32 -6.36 15.01 -11.06
C VAL A 32 -7.89 15.07 -11.13
N PRO A 33 -8.54 14.18 -11.88
CA PRO A 33 -9.99 14.10 -11.92
C PRO A 33 -10.60 13.87 -10.51
N THR A 34 -11.69 14.57 -10.18
CA THR A 34 -12.39 14.46 -8.88
C THR A 34 -12.78 13.02 -8.56
N ASN A 35 -13.19 12.24 -9.57
CA ASN A 35 -13.58 10.84 -9.41
C ASN A 35 -12.44 9.96 -8.85
N ARG A 36 -11.18 10.36 -9.06
CA ARG A 36 -10.02 9.68 -8.47
C ARG A 36 -10.01 9.87 -6.97
N ILE A 37 -10.23 11.10 -6.50
CA ILE A 37 -10.25 11.43 -5.08
C ILE A 37 -11.43 10.78 -4.38
N THR A 38 -12.64 10.90 -4.95
CA THR A 38 -13.83 10.26 -4.36
C THR A 38 -13.71 8.75 -4.32
N GLY A 39 -13.14 8.12 -5.35
CA GLY A 39 -12.86 6.69 -5.33
C GLY A 39 -11.90 6.27 -4.20
N ILE A 40 -10.87 7.07 -3.92
CA ILE A 40 -9.94 6.82 -2.80
C ILE A 40 -10.67 6.98 -1.46
N LEU A 41 -11.43 8.07 -1.28
CA LEU A 41 -12.21 8.33 -0.06
C LEU A 41 -13.19 7.20 0.25
N ASN A 42 -13.86 6.67 -0.78
CA ASN A 42 -14.84 5.59 -0.65
C ASN A 42 -14.21 4.20 -0.51
N GLY A 43 -12.89 4.07 -0.52
CA GLY A 43 -12.23 2.75 -0.49
C GLY A 43 -12.36 1.94 -1.77
N GLN A 44 -12.83 2.55 -2.86
CA GLN A 44 -13.06 1.91 -4.16
C GLN A 44 -11.82 1.95 -5.05
N ARG A 45 -10.84 2.79 -4.71
CA ARG A 45 -9.58 2.97 -5.44
C ARG A 45 -8.41 3.00 -4.46
N ALA A 46 -7.39 2.19 -4.75
CA ALA A 46 -6.13 2.20 -4.05
C ALA A 46 -5.33 3.49 -4.30
N VAL A 47 -4.51 3.88 -3.32
CA VAL A 47 -3.50 4.92 -3.51
C VAL A 47 -2.33 4.35 -4.32
N THR A 48 -2.12 4.87 -5.53
CA THR A 48 -0.98 4.53 -6.39
C THR A 48 0.23 5.43 -6.10
N GLY A 49 1.39 5.13 -6.69
CA GLY A 49 2.58 5.98 -6.58
C GLY A 49 2.35 7.43 -7.04
N ASP A 50 1.66 7.65 -8.16
CA ASP A 50 1.30 9.01 -8.64
C ASP A 50 0.39 9.73 -7.63
N SER A 51 -0.62 9.04 -7.09
CA SER A 51 -1.47 9.63 -6.04
C SER A 51 -0.68 9.94 -4.76
N ALA A 52 0.21 9.05 -4.34
CA ALA A 52 1.05 9.25 -3.16
C ALA A 52 1.97 10.46 -3.31
N LEU A 53 2.65 10.63 -4.45
CA LEU A 53 3.49 11.81 -4.73
C LEU A 53 2.68 13.12 -4.65
N ARG A 54 1.48 13.13 -5.24
CA ARG A 54 0.61 14.32 -5.24
C ARG A 54 0.09 14.66 -3.85
N LEU A 55 -0.39 13.65 -3.12
CA LEU A 55 -0.88 13.82 -1.75
C LEU A 55 0.26 14.28 -0.83
N ALA A 56 1.43 13.65 -0.93
CA ALA A 56 2.63 14.02 -0.19
C ALA A 56 3.01 15.49 -0.39
N HIS A 57 3.08 15.92 -1.65
CA HIS A 57 3.38 17.31 -1.99
C HIS A 57 2.36 18.29 -1.40
N PHE A 58 1.07 17.99 -1.49
CA PHE A 58 0.02 18.88 -1.01
C PHE A 58 -0.05 18.98 0.51
N PHE A 59 0.08 17.85 1.21
CA PHE A 59 -0.05 17.78 2.67
C PHE A 59 1.28 17.98 3.42
N GLY A 60 2.40 18.18 2.72
CA GLY A 60 3.72 18.26 3.35
C GLY A 60 4.14 16.96 4.05
N THR A 61 3.72 15.81 3.51
CA THR A 61 4.05 14.47 4.02
C THR A 61 4.97 13.74 3.05
N SER A 62 5.32 12.48 3.35
CA SER A 62 6.11 11.67 2.41
C SER A 62 5.22 10.78 1.52
N PRO A 63 5.63 10.44 0.29
CA PRO A 63 4.90 9.48 -0.54
C PRO A 63 4.80 8.09 0.11
N GLU A 64 5.84 7.68 0.82
CA GLU A 64 5.90 6.41 1.56
C GLU A 64 4.84 6.35 2.65
N PHE A 65 4.53 7.48 3.31
CA PHE A 65 3.44 7.53 4.29
C PHE A 65 2.13 7.01 3.68
N TRP A 66 1.74 7.56 2.53
CA TRP A 66 0.52 7.18 1.83
C TRP A 66 0.55 5.73 1.31
N LEU A 67 1.68 5.30 0.74
CA LEU A 67 1.84 3.93 0.26
C LEU A 67 1.87 2.91 1.41
N ASN A 68 2.41 3.28 2.58
CA ASN A 68 2.42 2.41 3.75
C ASN A 68 1.00 2.21 4.30
N LEU A 69 0.15 3.24 4.30
CA LEU A 69 -1.27 3.07 4.63
C LEU A 69 -1.94 2.06 3.67
N GLN A 70 -1.70 2.20 2.36
CA GLN A 70 -2.26 1.29 1.35
C GLN A 70 -1.77 -0.15 1.55
N LYS A 71 -0.45 -0.33 1.69
CA LYS A 71 0.18 -1.63 1.95
C LYS A 71 -0.39 -2.30 3.19
N LEU A 72 -0.51 -1.57 4.30
CA LEU A 72 -1.03 -2.11 5.55
C LEU A 72 -2.51 -2.52 5.42
N TYR A 73 -3.31 -1.74 4.70
CA TYR A 73 -4.70 -2.08 4.39
C TYR A 73 -4.79 -3.38 3.57
N GLU A 74 -4.06 -3.46 2.47
CA GLU A 74 -4.05 -4.63 1.57
C GLU A 74 -3.57 -5.89 2.27
N LEU A 75 -2.49 -5.81 3.04
CA LEU A 75 -1.97 -6.94 3.81
C LEU A 75 -2.99 -7.44 4.83
N ARG A 76 -3.72 -6.55 5.52
CA ARG A 76 -4.76 -6.96 6.47
C ARG A 76 -5.95 -7.62 5.80
N LEU A 77 -6.38 -7.12 4.65
CA LEU A 77 -7.43 -7.77 3.87
C LEU A 77 -6.99 -9.16 3.38
N ALA A 78 -5.78 -9.26 2.84
CA ALA A 78 -5.23 -10.53 2.37
C ALA A 78 -5.06 -11.53 3.52
N GLU A 79 -4.59 -11.07 4.67
CA GLU A 79 -4.43 -11.88 5.88
C GLU A 79 -5.78 -12.39 6.40
N ALA A 80 -6.82 -11.54 6.41
CA ALA A 80 -8.16 -11.94 6.78
C ALA A 80 -8.77 -12.97 5.81
N LYS A 81 -8.51 -12.82 4.50
CA LYS A 81 -9.06 -13.69 3.45
C LYS A 81 -8.33 -15.03 3.33
N ALA A 82 -7.00 -15.02 3.40
CA ALA A 82 -6.15 -16.15 3.01
C ALA A 82 -5.04 -16.48 4.02
N GLY A 83 -4.87 -15.70 5.09
CA GLY A 83 -3.74 -15.84 6.01
C GLY A 83 -3.60 -17.23 6.63
N ALA A 84 -4.72 -17.87 6.98
CA ALA A 84 -4.70 -19.23 7.53
C ALA A 84 -4.18 -20.28 6.54
N ALA A 85 -4.55 -20.16 5.26
CA ALA A 85 -4.05 -21.04 4.20
C ALA A 85 -2.58 -20.74 3.89
N ILE A 86 -2.21 -19.47 3.76
CA ILE A 86 -0.84 -19.02 3.48
C ILE A 86 0.14 -19.48 4.56
N ARG A 87 -0.26 -19.48 5.84
CA ARG A 87 0.57 -19.97 6.95
C ARG A 87 1.01 -21.42 6.83
N ARG A 88 0.27 -22.25 6.08
CA ARG A 88 0.59 -23.67 5.86
C ARG A 88 1.57 -23.90 4.71
N LEU A 89 1.87 -22.86 3.92
CA LEU A 89 2.81 -22.96 2.82
C LEU A 89 4.23 -23.23 3.34
N PRO A 90 5.06 -23.97 2.57
CA PRO A 90 6.46 -24.19 2.93
C PRO A 90 7.23 -22.89 3.13
N ARG A 91 8.19 -22.90 4.06
CA ARG A 91 9.15 -21.81 4.27
C ARG A 91 10.52 -22.24 3.77
N LEU A 92 11.23 -21.32 3.13
CA LEU A 92 12.62 -21.53 2.73
C LEU A 92 13.47 -21.80 3.98
N ARG A 93 14.09 -22.98 4.05
CA ARG A 93 14.99 -23.35 5.15
C ARG A 93 16.31 -22.61 4.97
N GLU A 94 16.90 -22.13 6.07
CA GLU A 94 18.12 -21.32 6.03
C GLU A 94 19.33 -22.04 5.39
N GLY A 95 19.36 -23.38 5.40
CA GLY A 95 20.44 -24.20 4.83
C GLY A 95 20.44 -24.41 3.32
N GLU A 96 19.34 -24.10 2.60
CA GLU A 96 19.25 -24.29 1.13
C GLU A 96 19.70 -23.04 0.34
N LYS A 97 20.02 -21.93 1.02
CA LYS A 97 20.43 -20.66 0.40
C LYS A 97 21.89 -20.64 -0.06
N SER A 98 22.68 -21.64 0.34
CA SER A 98 24.13 -21.65 0.22
C SER A 98 24.67 -22.97 -0.30
N GLU A 99 24.24 -23.39 -1.49
CA GLU A 99 25.06 -24.26 -2.33
C GLU A 99 25.47 -23.46 -3.57
N PRO A 100 26.65 -22.82 -3.57
CA PRO A 100 27.22 -22.38 -4.83
C PRO A 100 27.52 -23.67 -5.60
N ARG A 101 26.90 -23.82 -6.78
CA ARG A 101 27.21 -24.90 -7.73
C ARG A 101 28.73 -24.96 -7.88
N ARG A 102 29.36 -25.95 -7.24
CA ARG A 102 30.78 -26.22 -7.43
C ARG A 102 30.89 -26.70 -8.88
N ASN A 103 31.30 -25.80 -9.76
CA ASN A 103 31.66 -26.14 -11.13
C ASN A 103 32.61 -27.33 -11.07
N GLN A 104 32.21 -28.45 -11.69
CA GLN A 104 33.12 -29.54 -11.99
C GLN A 104 34.11 -29.01 -13.03
N ALA A 105 35.17 -28.38 -12.55
CA ALA A 105 36.40 -28.20 -13.29
C ALA A 105 37.23 -29.47 -13.09
N GLY A 106 37.51 -30.18 -14.19
CA GLY A 106 38.69 -31.01 -14.32
C GLY A 106 38.49 -32.52 -14.19
N THR A 107 38.44 -33.19 -15.34
CA THR A 107 39.31 -34.34 -15.67
C THR A 107 39.41 -34.30 -17.20
N ALA A 108 40.46 -33.70 -17.76
CA ALA A 108 41.73 -34.37 -18.11
C ALA A 108 41.49 -35.59 -19.00
#